data_AF-A0A9D1AUU4-F1
#
_entry.id   AF-A0A9D1AUU4-F1
#
_cell.length_a   1.000
_cell.length_b   1.000
_cell.length_c   1.000
_cell.angle_alpha   90.00
_cell.angle_beta   90.00
_cell.angle_gamma   90.00
#
_symmetry.space_group_name_H-M   'P 1'
#
loop_
_entity.id
_entity.type
_entity.pdbx_description
1 polymer ?
#
loop_
_entity_poly.entity_id
_entity_poly.type
_entity_poly.pdbx_seq_one_letter_code
_entity_poly.pdbx_strand_id
1 'polypeptide(L)'
;MSWLWLIAQAAAGAWVLEGDSDHQLKRALRITERAEPDIIEVLAARSVCVQPTAPSDRILRRLTRILGHPPEERLDCDVAWFPLGRGWIAVLVEPPADRLGVLLDRIELPYVDVRRPVQGPGLDPIRICVIRTALREPLELARALHEGGLVVRSTYEVGGCTR
;
A
#
# COMPACT_ATOMS: atom_id res chain seq x y z
N MET A 1 -21.47 -22.31 -0.55
CA MET A 1 -20.12 -21.93 -0.06
C MET A 1 -20.25 -20.54 0.51
N SER A 2 -20.11 -20.39 1.82
CA SER A 2 -20.23 -19.11 2.53
C SER A 2 -18.99 -18.25 2.27
N TRP A 3 -19.15 -17.13 1.59
CA TRP A 3 -18.08 -16.16 1.35
C TRP A 3 -18.09 -15.12 2.48
N LEU A 4 -17.43 -15.47 3.58
CA LEU A 4 -17.26 -14.66 4.78
C LEU A 4 -15.91 -13.93 4.70
N TRP A 5 -15.96 -12.59 4.61
CA TRP A 5 -14.89 -11.58 4.87
C TRP A 5 -13.72 -11.53 3.87
N LEU A 6 -13.05 -10.41 3.56
CA LEU A 6 -12.67 -9.24 4.36
C LEU A 6 -12.77 -7.92 3.55
N ILE A 7 -13.56 -6.95 4.03
CA ILE A 7 -13.04 -5.58 4.08
C ILE A 7 -12.02 -5.65 5.22
N ALA A 8 -10.73 -5.70 4.91
CA ALA A 8 -9.72 -5.79 5.96
C ALA A 8 -9.67 -4.48 6.75
N GLN A 9 -10.45 -4.39 7.82
CA GLN A 9 -10.05 -3.61 8.99
C GLN A 9 -9.00 -4.44 9.74
N ALA A 10 -7.83 -4.66 9.13
CA ALA A 10 -6.68 -5.17 9.87
C ALA A 10 -6.19 -4.06 10.80
N ALA A 11 -5.70 -4.44 11.98
CA ALA A 11 -4.95 -3.50 12.82
C ALA A 11 -3.78 -2.94 12.00
N ALA A 12 -3.54 -1.63 12.09
CA ALA A 12 -2.40 -1.01 11.41
C ALA A 12 -1.11 -1.75 11.78
N GLY A 13 -0.44 -2.34 10.79
CA GLY A 13 0.74 -3.18 10.98
C GLY A 13 2.03 -2.57 10.44
N ALA A 14 1.93 -1.55 9.59
CA ALA A 14 3.07 -0.91 8.95
C ALA A 14 3.25 0.55 9.38
N TRP A 15 4.49 1.01 9.34
CA TRP A 15 4.87 2.39 9.61
C TRP A 15 5.54 3.00 8.39
N VAL A 16 5.11 4.19 8.02
CA VAL A 16 5.79 4.98 7.01
C VAL A 16 6.72 5.97 7.68
N LEU A 17 7.99 5.81 7.36
CA LEU A 17 9.08 6.66 7.82
C LEU A 17 9.35 7.69 6.73
N GLU A 18 9.08 8.95 7.03
CA GLU A 18 9.44 10.08 6.19
C GLU A 18 10.51 10.91 6.89
N GLY A 19 11.52 11.33 6.16
CA GLY A 19 12.57 12.19 6.70
C GLY A 19 12.89 13.33 5.77
N ASP A 20 13.21 14.50 6.33
CA ASP A 20 13.60 15.67 5.56
C ASP A 20 14.97 15.50 4.87
N SER A 21 15.76 14.54 5.34
CA SER A 21 17.09 14.20 4.81
C SER A 21 17.36 12.69 4.79
N ASP A 22 18.20 12.25 3.86
CA ASP A 22 18.66 10.86 3.76
C ASP A 22 19.34 10.38 5.05
N HIS A 23 20.02 11.29 5.76
CA HIS A 23 20.68 10.97 7.02
C HIS A 23 19.67 10.64 8.13
N GLN A 24 18.57 11.39 8.24
CA GLN A 24 17.49 11.09 9.19
C GLN A 24 16.85 9.73 8.86
N LEU A 25 16.53 9.51 7.58
CA LEU A 25 15.89 8.27 7.13
C LEU A 25 16.79 7.05 7.37
N LYS A 26 18.08 7.13 7.02
CA LYS A 26 19.06 6.06 7.33
C LYS A 26 19.22 5.81 8.83
N ARG A 27 19.05 6.83 9.68
CA ARG A 27 19.12 6.66 11.13
C ARG A 27 17.84 6.03 11.68
N ALA A 28 16.68 6.39 11.13
CA ALA A 28 15.40 5.77 11.46
C ALA A 28 15.37 4.29 11.04
N LEU A 29 15.83 3.98 9.82
CA LEU A 29 15.92 2.60 9.33
C LEU A 29 16.81 1.72 10.21
N ARG A 30 17.98 2.21 10.64
CA ARG A 30 18.84 1.46 11.59
C ARG A 30 18.17 1.16 12.93
N ILE A 31 17.14 1.90 13.32
CA ILE A 31 16.37 1.61 14.54
C ILE A 31 15.32 0.55 14.26
N THR A 32 14.66 0.62 13.12
CA THR A 32 13.63 -0.36 12.73
C THR A 32 14.23 -1.70 12.34
N GLU A 33 15.40 -1.74 11.70
CA GLU A 33 16.16 -2.97 11.43
C GLU A 33 16.48 -3.75 12.71
N ARG A 34 16.75 -3.06 13.82
CA ARG A 34 16.97 -3.71 15.13
C ARG A 34 15.70 -4.27 15.75
N ALA A 35 14.54 -3.90 15.21
CA ALA A 35 13.25 -4.45 15.56
C ALA A 35 12.86 -5.63 14.65
N GLU A 36 13.81 -6.12 13.82
CA GLU A 36 13.67 -7.26 12.92
C GLU A 36 12.39 -7.13 12.08
N PRO A 37 12.32 -6.15 11.16
CA PRO A 37 11.12 -5.93 10.37
C PRO A 37 10.94 -7.06 9.35
N ASP A 38 9.70 -7.48 9.16
CA ASP A 38 9.33 -8.49 8.16
C ASP A 38 9.46 -7.92 6.74
N ILE A 39 9.13 -6.63 6.57
CA ILE A 39 9.07 -5.96 5.25
C ILE A 39 9.70 -4.57 5.36
N ILE A 40 10.48 -4.20 4.34
CA ILE A 40 10.96 -2.83 4.11
C ILE A 40 10.74 -2.50 2.63
N GLU A 41 9.93 -1.48 2.34
CA GLU A 41 9.64 -1.02 0.97
C GLU A 41 9.99 0.45 0.78
N VAL A 42 10.76 0.77 -0.26
CA VAL A 42 11.08 2.15 -0.63
C VAL A 42 9.90 2.74 -1.41
N LEU A 43 9.22 3.73 -0.82
CA LEU A 43 8.05 4.39 -1.42
C LEU A 43 8.45 5.59 -2.28
N ALA A 44 9.46 6.34 -1.82
CA ALA A 44 10.01 7.52 -2.49
C ALA A 44 11.45 7.75 -2.01
N ALA A 45 12.17 8.70 -2.64
CA ALA A 45 13.56 9.02 -2.28
C ALA A 45 13.78 9.28 -0.78
N ARG A 46 12.75 9.80 -0.09
CA ARG A 46 12.79 10.14 1.35
C ARG A 46 11.68 9.49 2.17
N SER A 47 11.09 8.41 1.66
CA SER A 47 10.03 7.71 2.35
C SER A 47 10.16 6.20 2.20
N VAL A 48 10.09 5.49 3.33
CA VAL A 48 10.18 4.04 3.39
C VAL A 48 9.05 3.52 4.26
N CYS A 49 8.37 2.49 3.79
CA CYS A 49 7.49 1.70 4.62
C CYS A 49 8.27 0.59 5.32
N VAL A 50 7.98 0.37 6.60
CA VAL A 50 8.49 -0.75 7.37
C VAL A 50 7.32 -1.48 8.03
N GLN A 51 7.34 -2.80 8.01
CA GLN A 51 6.41 -3.63 8.76
C GLN A 51 7.18 -4.33 9.89
N PRO A 52 7.19 -3.79 11.12
CA PRO A 52 7.91 -4.39 12.23
C PRO A 52 7.23 -5.69 12.71
N THR A 53 8.01 -6.73 12.97
CA THR A 53 7.50 -7.98 13.57
C THR A 53 6.87 -7.75 14.95
N ALA A 54 7.47 -6.86 15.74
CA ALA A 54 7.01 -6.50 17.07
C ALA A 54 6.98 -4.98 17.24
N PRO A 55 5.85 -4.31 16.95
CA PRO A 55 5.72 -2.88 17.17
C PRO A 55 5.89 -2.55 18.67
N SER A 56 6.62 -1.48 18.98
CA SER A 56 6.75 -1.01 20.37
C SER A 56 6.76 0.51 20.47
N ASP A 57 6.08 1.02 21.49
CA ASP A 57 6.02 2.47 21.79
C ASP A 57 7.42 3.07 21.99
N ARG A 58 8.37 2.29 22.51
CA ARG A 58 9.75 2.74 22.72
C ARG A 58 10.42 3.05 21.37
N ILE A 59 10.20 2.20 20.37
CA ILE A 59 10.71 2.41 19.02
C ILE A 59 10.00 3.63 18.40
N LEU A 60 8.66 3.68 18.45
CA LEU A 60 7.88 4.80 17.92
C LEU A 60 8.32 6.16 18.47
N ARG A 61 8.51 6.27 19.79
CA ARG A 61 9.02 7.51 20.42
C ARG A 61 10.42 7.88 19.92
N ARG A 62 11.29 6.89 19.68
CA ARG A 62 12.65 7.13 19.19
C ARG A 62 12.65 7.56 17.73
N LEU A 63 11.82 6.95 16.89
CA LEU A 63 11.60 7.33 15.50
C LEU A 63 11.07 8.75 15.42
N THR A 64 10.03 9.06 16.20
CA THR A 64 9.43 10.40 16.28
C THR A 64 10.48 11.49 16.56
N ARG A 65 11.40 11.23 17.50
CA ARG A 65 12.47 12.18 17.82
C ARG A 65 13.46 12.41 16.68
N ILE A 66 13.73 11.39 15.86
CA ILE A 66 14.72 11.46 14.77
C ILE A 66 14.11 12.09 13.52
N LEU A 67 12.88 11.71 13.21
CA LEU A 67 12.15 12.21 12.05
C LEU A 67 11.59 13.62 12.31
N GLY A 68 11.32 13.98 13.56
CA GLY A 68 10.72 15.26 13.94
C GLY A 68 9.19 15.22 13.97
N HIS A 69 8.59 14.14 13.47
CA HIS A 69 7.16 13.85 13.49
C HIS A 69 6.97 12.34 13.72
N PRO A 70 5.79 11.90 14.20
CA PRO A 70 5.54 10.47 14.35
C PRO A 70 5.57 9.77 12.99
N PRO A 71 6.01 8.50 12.93
CA PRO A 71 5.74 7.64 11.78
C PRO A 71 4.25 7.59 11.49
N GLU A 72 3.91 7.58 10.22
CA GLU A 72 2.52 7.45 9.80
C GLU A 72 2.13 5.97 9.80
N GLU A 73 1.04 5.62 10.51
CA GLU A 73 0.56 4.24 10.56
C GLU A 73 -0.23 3.87 9.30
N ARG A 74 -0.01 2.63 8.85
CA ARG A 74 -0.64 2.03 7.67
C ARG A 74 -1.03 0.59 7.95
N LEU A 75 -1.99 0.12 7.17
CA LEU A 75 -2.45 -1.26 7.24
C LEU A 75 -1.31 -2.24 6.92
N ASP A 76 -0.66 -2.02 5.79
CA ASP A 76 0.50 -2.76 5.28
C ASP A 76 1.34 -1.82 4.39
N CYS A 77 2.49 -2.31 3.90
CA CYS A 77 3.34 -1.53 3.01
C CYS A 77 2.78 -1.37 1.59
N ASP A 78 1.86 -2.23 1.18
CA ASP A 78 1.22 -2.10 -0.12
C ASP A 78 0.25 -0.91 -0.17
N VAL A 79 -0.46 -0.64 0.91
CA VAL A 79 -1.33 0.54 1.09
C VAL A 79 -0.52 1.80 1.36
N ALA A 80 0.70 1.70 1.90
CA ALA A 80 1.55 2.85 2.21
C ALA A 80 1.91 3.70 0.98
N TRP A 81 1.80 3.14 -0.22
CA TRP A 81 1.94 3.87 -1.48
C TRP A 81 0.88 4.96 -1.70
N PHE A 82 -0.25 4.88 -1.00
CA PHE A 82 -1.37 5.81 -1.12
C PHE A 82 -1.53 6.71 0.13
N PRO A 83 -1.92 7.99 -0.04
CA PRO A 83 -2.30 8.84 1.09
C PRO A 83 -3.51 8.30 1.85
N LEU A 84 -3.51 8.46 3.18
CA LEU A 84 -4.66 8.14 4.01
C LEU A 84 -5.83 9.07 3.68
N GLY A 85 -7.04 8.52 3.66
CA GLY A 85 -8.25 9.32 3.50
C GLY A 85 -9.38 8.53 2.87
N ARG A 86 -10.27 9.25 2.19
CA ARG A 86 -11.45 8.70 1.53
C ARG A 86 -11.61 9.28 0.13
N GLY A 87 -12.48 8.66 -0.67
CA GLY A 87 -12.81 9.14 -2.02
C GLY A 87 -12.08 8.43 -3.16
N TRP A 88 -11.18 7.50 -2.85
CA TRP A 88 -10.51 6.65 -3.82
C TRP A 88 -10.53 5.20 -3.35
N ILE A 89 -10.54 4.26 -4.29
CA ILE A 89 -10.40 2.83 -4.03
C ILE A 89 -9.07 2.36 -4.62
N ALA A 90 -8.22 1.78 -3.76
CA ALA A 90 -7.02 1.07 -4.15
C ALA A 90 -7.31 -0.43 -4.22
N VAL A 91 -6.88 -1.08 -5.30
CA VAL A 91 -6.98 -2.53 -5.51
C VAL A 91 -5.58 -3.07 -5.75
N LEU A 92 -5.21 -4.11 -4.99
CA LEU A 92 -3.94 -4.81 -5.13
C LEU A 92 -4.16 -6.11 -5.89
N VAL A 93 -3.41 -6.30 -6.97
CA VAL A 93 -3.47 -7.47 -7.83
C VAL A 93 -2.15 -8.22 -7.76
N GLU A 94 -2.19 -9.52 -7.48
CA GLU A 94 -0.97 -10.33 -7.47
C GLU A 94 -0.44 -10.55 -8.88
N PRO A 95 0.89 -10.66 -9.05
CA PRO A 95 1.47 -11.14 -10.29
C PRO A 95 1.35 -12.67 -10.44
N PRO A 96 1.48 -13.20 -11.66
CA PRO A 96 1.56 -12.46 -12.92
C PRO A 96 0.19 -11.89 -13.32
N ALA A 97 0.18 -10.66 -13.83
CA ALA A 97 -1.03 -9.95 -14.24
C ALA A 97 -0.95 -9.48 -15.70
N ASP A 98 -0.47 -10.38 -16.57
CA ASP A 98 -0.17 -10.11 -17.98
C ASP A 98 -1.38 -9.60 -18.78
N ARG A 99 -2.60 -9.89 -18.31
CA ARG A 99 -3.86 -9.47 -18.94
C ARG A 99 -4.45 -8.19 -18.36
N LEU A 100 -3.80 -7.58 -17.37
CA LEU A 100 -4.36 -6.44 -16.64
C LEU A 100 -4.71 -5.27 -17.57
N GLY A 101 -3.82 -4.91 -18.49
CA GLY A 101 -4.10 -3.81 -19.44
C GLY A 101 -5.35 -4.08 -20.28
N VAL A 102 -5.45 -5.27 -20.87
CA VAL A 102 -6.61 -5.68 -21.69
C VAL A 102 -7.91 -5.68 -20.88
N LEU A 103 -7.85 -6.07 -19.60
CA LEU A 103 -9.03 -6.06 -18.74
C LEU A 103 -9.42 -4.63 -18.36
N LEU A 104 -8.46 -3.78 -17.98
CA LEU A 104 -8.73 -2.39 -17.65
C LEU A 104 -9.32 -1.62 -18.84
N ASP A 105 -8.85 -1.87 -20.05
CA ASP A 105 -9.41 -1.27 -21.28
C ASP A 105 -10.87 -1.67 -21.52
N ARG A 106 -11.26 -2.89 -21.13
CA ARG A 106 -12.65 -3.39 -21.29
C ARG A 106 -13.61 -2.90 -20.22
N ILE A 107 -13.11 -2.63 -19.02
CA ILE A 107 -13.94 -2.26 -17.87
C ILE A 107 -14.34 -0.76 -17.93
N GLU A 108 -13.78 0.02 -18.87
CA GLU A 108 -14.09 1.44 -19.13
C GLU A 108 -14.10 2.32 -17.87
N LEU A 109 -13.31 1.97 -16.86
CA LEU A 109 -13.22 2.74 -15.61
C LEU A 109 -12.11 3.79 -15.69
N PRO A 110 -12.34 5.03 -15.21
CA PRO A 110 -11.29 6.04 -15.11
C PRO A 110 -10.35 5.70 -13.95
N TYR A 111 -9.29 4.93 -14.20
CA TYR A 111 -8.22 4.66 -13.24
C TYR A 111 -7.05 5.64 -13.44
N VAL A 112 -6.37 6.02 -12.35
CA VAL A 112 -5.40 7.13 -12.35
C VAL A 112 -3.96 6.66 -12.19
N ASP A 113 -3.70 5.47 -11.67
CA ASP A 113 -2.33 4.95 -11.63
C ASP A 113 -2.29 3.41 -11.62
N VAL A 114 -1.29 2.87 -12.31
CA VAL A 114 -0.86 1.47 -12.27
C VAL A 114 0.61 1.49 -11.85
N ARG A 115 0.87 1.58 -10.55
CA ARG A 115 2.25 1.55 -10.07
C ARG A 115 2.75 0.11 -10.07
N ARG A 116 3.78 -0.12 -10.87
CA ARG A 116 4.69 -1.26 -10.74
C ARG A 116 5.87 -0.78 -9.90
N PRO A 117 6.29 -1.50 -8.86
CA PRO A 117 7.49 -1.12 -8.12
C PRO A 117 8.72 -1.11 -9.03
N VAL A 118 9.63 -0.21 -8.71
CA VAL A 118 10.72 0.23 -9.60
C VAL A 118 11.88 -0.78 -9.65
N GLN A 119 11.90 -1.80 -8.77
CA GLN A 119 13.00 -2.75 -8.66
C GLN A 119 12.52 -4.18 -8.38
N GLY A 120 12.58 -5.05 -9.39
CA GLY A 120 12.47 -6.51 -9.18
C GLY A 120 11.67 -7.24 -10.26
N PRO A 121 11.93 -8.54 -10.47
CA PRO A 121 11.30 -9.33 -11.52
C PRO A 121 9.85 -9.64 -11.14
N GLY A 122 8.88 -8.79 -11.50
CA GLY A 122 7.45 -9.14 -11.64
C GLY A 122 6.79 -9.93 -10.49
N LEU A 123 7.28 -9.84 -9.25
CA LEU A 123 6.77 -10.59 -8.09
C LEU A 123 6.00 -9.71 -7.10
N ASP A 124 6.07 -8.40 -7.26
CA ASP A 124 5.34 -7.47 -6.40
C ASP A 124 3.92 -7.22 -6.91
N PRO A 125 2.96 -6.97 -6.00
CA PRO A 125 1.59 -6.69 -6.37
C PRO A 125 1.48 -5.41 -7.21
N ILE A 126 0.62 -5.46 -8.22
CA ILE A 126 0.22 -4.30 -9.01
C ILE A 126 -0.84 -3.53 -8.23
N ARG A 127 -0.65 -2.21 -8.15
CA ARG A 127 -1.54 -1.32 -7.41
C ARG A 127 -2.35 -0.49 -8.39
N ILE A 128 -3.67 -0.64 -8.34
CA ILE A 128 -4.62 0.08 -9.19
C ILE A 128 -5.41 1.02 -8.30
N CYS A 129 -5.56 2.27 -8.71
CA CYS A 129 -6.33 3.25 -7.95
C CYS A 129 -7.37 3.94 -8.83
N VAL A 130 -8.61 4.00 -8.34
CA VAL A 130 -9.78 4.53 -9.04
C VAL A 130 -10.56 5.46 -8.13
N ILE A 131 -11.13 6.53 -8.68
CA ILE A 131 -11.96 7.45 -7.89
C ILE A 131 -13.23 6.72 -7.42
N ARG A 132 -13.57 6.84 -6.13
CA ARG A 132 -14.69 6.10 -5.51
C ARG A 132 -16.01 6.40 -6.22
N THR A 133 -16.21 7.61 -6.70
CA THR A 133 -17.45 8.05 -7.38
C THR A 133 -17.64 7.45 -8.77
N ALA A 134 -16.58 6.92 -9.39
CA ALA A 134 -16.69 6.20 -10.66
C ALA A 134 -17.22 4.78 -10.49
N LEU A 135 -17.25 4.26 -9.25
CA LEU A 135 -17.75 2.94 -8.94
C LEU A 135 -19.16 3.03 -8.33
N ARG A 136 -20.05 2.13 -8.76
CA ARG A 136 -21.35 1.89 -8.10
C ARG A 136 -21.12 1.32 -6.71
N GLU A 137 -20.22 0.34 -6.59
CA GLU A 137 -19.86 -0.31 -5.33
C GLU A 137 -18.35 -0.30 -5.10
N PRO A 138 -17.85 -0.22 -3.85
CA PRO A 138 -16.41 -0.21 -3.59
C PRO A 138 -15.66 -1.43 -4.15
N LEU A 139 -16.35 -2.56 -4.28
CA LEU A 139 -15.78 -3.84 -4.73
C LEU A 139 -15.97 -4.11 -6.22
N GLU A 140 -16.62 -3.20 -6.96
CA GLU A 140 -16.94 -3.42 -8.39
C GLU A 140 -15.69 -3.72 -9.22
N LEU A 141 -14.65 -2.91 -9.07
CA LEU A 141 -13.37 -3.13 -9.78
C LEU A 141 -12.72 -4.45 -9.37
N ALA A 142 -12.69 -4.77 -8.08
CA ALA A 142 -12.10 -6.02 -7.59
C ALA A 142 -12.82 -7.25 -8.16
N ARG A 143 -14.15 -7.23 -8.23
CA ARG A 143 -14.95 -8.30 -8.83
C ARG A 143 -14.68 -8.43 -10.32
N ALA A 144 -14.69 -7.32 -11.06
CA ALA A 144 -14.43 -7.34 -12.50
C ALA A 144 -13.03 -7.89 -12.85
N LEU A 145 -12.01 -7.53 -12.06
CA LEU A 145 -10.66 -8.07 -12.22
C LEU A 145 -10.61 -9.57 -11.91
N HIS A 146 -11.31 -10.00 -10.86
CA HIS A 146 -11.39 -11.43 -10.49
C HIS A 146 -12.10 -12.26 -11.56
N GLU A 147 -13.23 -11.78 -12.08
CA GLU A 147 -13.96 -12.39 -13.19
C GLU A 147 -13.11 -12.43 -14.48
N GLY A 148 -12.22 -11.44 -14.65
CA GLY A 148 -11.21 -11.40 -15.69
C GLY A 148 -10.05 -12.41 -15.52
N GLY A 149 -10.03 -13.15 -14.41
CA GLY A 149 -9.03 -14.17 -14.11
C GLY A 149 -7.78 -13.63 -13.39
N LEU A 150 -7.84 -12.44 -12.80
CA LEU A 150 -6.76 -11.91 -11.96
C LEU A 150 -6.97 -12.26 -10.49
N VAL A 151 -5.87 -12.39 -9.76
CA VAL A 151 -5.90 -12.60 -8.31
C VAL A 151 -5.87 -11.23 -7.63
N VAL A 152 -7.00 -10.82 -7.07
CA VAL A 152 -7.09 -9.60 -6.26
C VAL A 152 -6.74 -9.95 -4.82
N ARG A 153 -5.61 -9.43 -4.34
CA ARG A 153 -5.14 -9.66 -2.97
C ARG A 153 -5.99 -8.90 -1.96
N SER A 154 -6.32 -7.65 -2.25
CA SER A 154 -7.12 -6.82 -1.35
C SER A 154 -7.63 -5.54 -2.02
N THR A 155 -8.54 -4.86 -1.30
CA THR A 155 -9.18 -3.62 -1.74
C THR A 155 -9.38 -2.70 -0.55
N TYR A 156 -9.04 -1.42 -0.70
CA TYR A 156 -9.03 -0.44 0.38
C TYR A 156 -9.56 0.92 -0.08
N GLU A 157 -10.20 1.67 0.83
CA GLU A 157 -10.50 3.08 0.60
C GLU A 157 -9.32 3.94 1.06
N VAL A 158 -8.89 4.87 0.20
CA VAL A 158 -7.72 5.74 0.40
C VAL A 158 -8.06 7.19 0.04
N GLY A 159 -7.18 8.13 0.42
CA GLY A 159 -7.36 9.57 0.21
C GLY A 159 -6.89 10.08 -1.14
N GLY A 160 -6.05 9.31 -1.84
CA GLY A 160 -5.51 9.67 -3.15
C GLY A 160 -4.79 8.51 -3.83
N CYS A 161 -4.52 8.66 -5.13
CA CYS A 161 -3.77 7.67 -5.92
C CYS A 161 -2.27 7.94 -5.99
N THR A 162 -1.83 9.10 -5.51
CA THR A 162 -0.44 9.52 -5.54
C THR A 162 -0.06 10.11 -4.19
N ARG A 163 1.10 9.73 -3.69
CA ARG A 163 1.78 10.47 -2.63
C ARG A 163 2.44 11.74 -3.16
#